data_AF-A0A0Q4DMX6-F1
#
_entry.id   AF-A0A0Q4DMX6-F1
#
_cell.length_a   1.000
_cell.length_b   1.000
_cell.length_c   1.000
_cell.angle_alpha   90.00
_cell.angle_beta   90.00
_cell.angle_gamma   90.00
#
_symmetry.space_group_name_H-M   'P 1'
#
loop_
_entity.id
_entity.type
_entity.pdbx_description
1 polymer ?
#
loop_
_entity_poly.entity_id
_entity_poly.type
_entity_poly.pdbx_seq_one_letter_code
_entity_poly.pdbx_strand_id
1 'polypeptide(L)'
;MPGRGPAPKDASKRARRNKDAVELRVLEIQPTAQPKLPTLYFDEPSKDADGNVTVVKKRFTWPTTTRTWWEMLSRHPLAAEFTEMDWAYLAETAMIHAQFWKGDFKLASELRLREAKYGFTPEDRARLRMQFALATTAEVESAERVDRATSSRDRMRGITRKDSA
;
A
#
# COMPACT_ATOMS: atom_id res chain seq x y z
N MET A 1 -53.23 13.45 9.34
CA MET A 1 -52.05 12.79 9.93
C MET A 1 -51.30 12.06 8.83
N PRO A 2 -50.08 12.46 8.46
CA PRO A 2 -49.33 11.76 7.41
C PRO A 2 -48.64 10.51 7.96
N GLY A 3 -48.72 9.40 7.21
CA GLY A 3 -47.61 8.46 7.04
C GLY A 3 -47.46 7.30 8.04
N ARG A 4 -48.37 6.33 8.03
CA ARG A 4 -48.01 4.94 8.37
C ARG A 4 -47.73 4.19 7.08
N GLY A 5 -46.48 4.28 6.61
CA GLY A 5 -46.01 3.46 5.50
C GLY A 5 -46.10 1.96 5.84
N PRO A 6 -46.08 1.07 4.84
CA PRO A 6 -46.11 -0.38 5.05
C PRO A 6 -44.98 -0.82 5.98
N ALA A 7 -45.26 -1.82 6.83
CA ALA A 7 -44.27 -2.36 7.76
C ALA A 7 -42.98 -2.78 7.03
N PRO A 8 -41.80 -2.56 7.62
CA PRO A 8 -40.52 -2.93 7.02
C PRO A 8 -40.53 -4.40 6.62
N LYS A 9 -40.07 -4.70 5.41
CA LYS A 9 -40.02 -6.07 4.88
C LYS A 9 -39.20 -6.97 5.80
N ASP A 10 -39.76 -8.14 6.06
CA ASP A 10 -39.16 -9.21 6.87
C ASP A 10 -37.72 -9.48 6.44
N ALA A 11 -36.80 -9.60 7.40
CA ALA A 11 -35.36 -9.62 7.15
C ALA A 11 -34.95 -10.76 6.21
N SER A 12 -35.64 -11.90 6.32
CA SER A 12 -35.48 -13.10 5.49
C SER A 12 -35.89 -12.91 4.01
N LYS A 13 -36.69 -11.88 3.70
CA LYS A 13 -37.23 -11.60 2.35
C LYS A 13 -36.62 -10.36 1.70
N ARG A 14 -35.55 -9.81 2.29
CA ARG A 14 -34.83 -8.65 1.75
C ARG A 14 -33.90 -9.10 0.62
N ALA A 15 -34.03 -8.46 -0.55
CA ALA A 15 -33.23 -8.77 -1.74
C ALA A 15 -31.73 -8.46 -1.55
N ARG A 16 -31.39 -7.51 -0.68
CA ARG A 16 -30.00 -7.28 -0.24
C ARG A 16 -29.80 -7.97 1.11
N ARG A 17 -29.18 -9.14 1.05
CA ARG A 17 -28.51 -9.76 2.20
C ARG A 17 -27.17 -9.04 2.34
N ASN A 18 -27.09 -8.03 3.20
CA ASN A 18 -25.78 -7.53 3.60
C ASN A 18 -25.11 -8.71 4.31
N LYS A 19 -24.14 -9.33 3.65
CA LYS A 19 -23.43 -10.50 4.16
C LYS A 19 -22.75 -10.07 5.46
N ASP A 20 -22.84 -10.90 6.49
CA ASP A 20 -22.22 -10.62 7.79
C ASP A 20 -20.75 -10.24 7.60
N ALA A 21 -20.31 -9.24 8.37
CA ALA A 21 -18.94 -8.75 8.30
C ALA A 21 -17.98 -9.91 8.55
N VAL A 22 -17.12 -10.21 7.57
CA VAL A 22 -16.11 -11.26 7.69
C VAL A 22 -15.25 -10.94 8.91
N GLU A 23 -15.05 -11.93 9.79
CA GLU A 23 -14.22 -11.77 10.98
C GLU A 23 -12.82 -11.30 10.58
N LEU A 24 -12.31 -10.28 11.29
CA LEU A 24 -11.02 -9.69 11.03
C LEU A 24 -9.91 -10.66 11.44
N ARG A 25 -9.24 -11.26 10.45
CA ARG A 25 -8.05 -12.09 10.69
C ARG A 25 -6.82 -11.20 10.75
N VAL A 26 -6.22 -11.09 11.94
CA VAL A 26 -4.93 -10.42 12.13
C VAL A 26 -3.83 -11.40 11.74
N LEU A 27 -3.01 -11.03 10.75
CA LEU A 27 -1.81 -11.74 10.37
C LEU A 27 -0.60 -10.88 10.77
N GLU A 28 0.40 -11.50 11.37
CA GLU A 28 1.67 -10.84 11.66
C GLU A 28 2.46 -10.72 10.35
N ILE A 29 2.84 -9.49 10.00
CA ILE A 29 3.73 -9.23 8.86
C ILE A 29 5.18 -9.38 9.31
N GLN A 30 6.03 -9.87 8.41
CA GLN A 30 7.47 -9.87 8.59
C GLN A 30 8.05 -8.83 7.62
N PRO A 31 8.36 -7.62 8.09
CA PRO A 31 8.96 -6.61 7.24
C PRO A 31 10.33 -7.05 6.76
N THR A 32 10.60 -6.82 5.48
CA THR A 32 11.86 -7.18 4.85
C THR A 32 12.57 -5.91 4.38
N ALA A 33 13.89 -5.87 4.51
CA ALA A 33 14.68 -4.77 3.97
C ALA A 33 14.60 -4.74 2.44
N GLN A 34 14.72 -3.55 1.85
CA GLN A 34 14.70 -3.38 0.40
C GLN A 34 15.83 -4.20 -0.26
N PRO A 35 15.51 -5.11 -1.20
CA PRO A 35 16.53 -5.83 -1.93
C PRO A 35 17.18 -4.95 -3.00
N LYS A 36 18.36 -5.37 -3.48
CA LYS A 36 18.97 -4.75 -4.66
C LYS A 36 18.10 -5.04 -5.90
N LEU A 37 18.13 -4.13 -6.87
CA LEU A 37 17.47 -4.36 -8.16
C LEU A 37 17.91 -5.71 -8.77
N PRO A 38 16.97 -6.49 -9.33
CA PRO A 38 17.30 -7.81 -9.85
C PRO A 38 18.26 -7.71 -11.02
N THR A 39 19.20 -8.66 -11.08
CA THR A 39 20.10 -8.80 -12.22
C THR A 39 19.43 -9.68 -13.26
N LEU A 40 19.05 -9.07 -14.38
CA LEU A 40 18.34 -9.75 -15.47
C LEU A 40 19.27 -9.95 -16.66
N TYR A 41 19.04 -11.03 -17.39
CA TYR A 41 19.72 -11.35 -18.64
C TYR A 41 18.67 -11.50 -19.73
N PHE A 42 18.96 -10.96 -20.91
CA PHE A 42 18.13 -11.10 -22.09
C PHE A 42 18.93 -11.76 -23.20
N ASP A 43 18.23 -12.60 -23.95
CA ASP A 43 18.76 -13.27 -25.12
C ASP A 43 18.73 -12.29 -26.29
N GLU A 44 19.91 -11.85 -26.73
CA GLU A 44 20.07 -10.97 -27.90
C GLU A 44 20.61 -11.80 -29.07
N PRO A 45 19.97 -11.79 -30.25
CA PRO A 45 20.51 -12.45 -31.43
C PRO A 45 21.76 -11.68 -31.88
N SER A 46 22.92 -12.31 -31.73
CA SER A 46 24.19 -11.84 -32.27
C SER A 46 24.49 -12.59 -33.57
N LYS A 47 25.16 -11.92 -34.50
CA LYS A 47 25.69 -12.59 -35.70
C LYS A 47 27.16 -12.91 -35.45
N ASP A 48 27.52 -14.17 -35.63
CA ASP A 48 28.91 -14.58 -35.65
C ASP A 48 29.59 -14.12 -36.95
N ALA A 49 30.92 -14.22 -37.00
CA ALA A 49 31.71 -13.88 -38.19
C ALA A 49 31.27 -14.65 -39.46
N ASP A 50 30.68 -15.84 -39.29
CA ASP A 50 30.20 -16.71 -40.36
C ASP A 50 28.72 -16.45 -40.74
N GLY A 51 28.08 -15.44 -40.15
CA GLY A 51 26.69 -15.07 -40.45
C GLY A 51 25.61 -15.93 -39.77
N ASN A 52 26.01 -16.91 -38.96
CA ASN A 52 25.10 -17.67 -38.11
C ASN A 52 24.56 -16.81 -36.97
N VAL A 53 23.27 -16.95 -36.66
CA VAL A 53 22.63 -16.27 -35.51
C VAL A 53 22.89 -17.09 -34.26
N THR A 54 23.70 -16.56 -33.36
CA THR A 54 23.92 -17.10 -32.02
C THR A 54 23.17 -16.27 -30.99
N VAL A 55 22.67 -16.95 -29.95
CA VAL A 55 21.98 -16.29 -28.84
C VAL A 55 23.02 -15.98 -27.76
N VAL A 56 23.27 -14.69 -27.51
CA VAL A 56 24.18 -14.26 -26.44
C VAL A 56 23.35 -13.69 -25.30
N LYS A 57 23.63 -14.15 -24.07
CA LYS A 57 23.01 -13.62 -22.84
C LYS A 57 23.63 -12.28 -22.50
N LYS A 58 22.89 -11.20 -22.70
CA LYS A 58 23.32 -9.85 -22.33
C LYS A 58 22.69 -9.40 -21.03
N ARG A 59 23.50 -8.83 -20.14
CA ARG A 59 23.00 -8.27 -18.88
C ARG A 59 22.16 -7.04 -19.16
N PHE A 60 20.96 -7.01 -18.59
CA PHE A 60 20.10 -5.84 -18.64
C PHE A 60 20.72 -4.70 -17.86
N THR A 61 20.81 -3.54 -18.51
CA THR A 61 21.24 -2.32 -17.86
C THR A 61 20.02 -1.49 -17.46
N TRP A 62 19.87 -1.29 -16.16
CA TRP A 62 18.83 -0.47 -15.57
C TRP A 62 19.05 1.02 -15.89
N PRO A 63 18.04 1.74 -16.41
CA PRO A 63 18.10 3.19 -16.55
C PRO A 63 18.43 3.90 -15.23
N THR A 64 19.12 5.04 -15.31
CA THR A 64 19.41 5.89 -14.13
C THR A 64 18.14 6.34 -13.42
N THR A 65 17.09 6.66 -14.18
CA THR A 65 15.77 7.03 -13.65
C THR A 65 15.17 5.91 -12.80
N THR A 66 15.18 4.66 -13.27
CA THR A 66 14.66 3.52 -12.52
C THR A 66 15.49 3.20 -11.28
N ARG A 67 16.82 3.36 -11.34
CA ARG A 67 17.67 3.18 -10.14
C ARG A 67 17.36 4.21 -9.06
N THR A 68 17.24 5.48 -9.47
CA THR A 68 16.87 6.58 -8.56
C THR A 68 15.48 6.35 -7.97
N TRP A 69 14.52 5.96 -8.79
CA TRP A 69 13.17 5.60 -8.37
C TRP A 69 13.20 4.45 -7.35
N TRP A 70 13.94 3.38 -7.62
CA TRP A 70 14.10 2.26 -6.69
C TRP A 70 14.66 2.73 -5.34
N GLU A 71 15.73 3.52 -5.33
CA GLU A 71 16.32 4.06 -4.11
C GLU A 71 15.35 4.95 -3.32
N MET A 72 14.48 5.72 -3.99
CA MET A 72 13.47 6.53 -3.32
C MET A 72 12.44 5.68 -2.56
N LEU A 73 12.17 4.46 -3.02
CA LEU A 73 11.24 3.55 -2.33
C LEU A 73 11.69 3.23 -0.91
N SER A 74 13.00 3.13 -0.63
CA SER A 74 13.50 2.93 0.73
C SER A 74 13.09 4.03 1.71
N ARG A 75 12.85 5.24 1.21
CA ARG A 75 12.50 6.42 2.01
C ARG A 75 10.99 6.62 2.12
N HIS A 76 10.21 5.79 1.43
CA HIS A 76 8.76 5.85 1.52
C HIS A 76 8.33 5.40 2.93
N PRO A 77 7.41 6.09 3.62
CA PRO A 77 7.09 5.75 5.00
C PRO A 77 6.47 4.36 5.17
N LEU A 78 5.79 3.85 4.15
CA LEU A 78 5.29 2.46 4.15
C LEU A 78 6.37 1.41 3.95
N ALA A 79 7.60 1.79 3.55
CA ALA A 79 8.66 0.82 3.27
C ALA A 79 9.05 0.01 4.50
N ALA A 80 8.81 0.54 5.71
CA ALA A 80 9.04 -0.16 6.97
C ALA A 80 8.05 -1.32 7.22
N GLU A 81 6.93 -1.37 6.50
CA GLU A 81 5.91 -2.41 6.60
C GLU A 81 5.94 -3.39 5.43
N PHE A 82 6.78 -3.14 4.42
CA PHE A 82 6.84 -3.97 3.21
C PHE A 82 7.40 -5.36 3.50
N THR A 83 6.68 -6.35 3.01
CA THR A 83 7.08 -7.75 3.04
C THR A 83 7.90 -8.11 1.80
N GLU A 84 8.48 -9.32 1.78
CA GLU A 84 9.16 -9.85 0.59
C GLU A 84 8.27 -9.80 -0.67
N MET A 85 6.98 -10.08 -0.53
CA MET A 85 6.03 -10.05 -1.66
C MET A 85 5.81 -8.65 -2.21
N ASP A 86 5.82 -7.63 -1.33
CA ASP A 86 5.73 -6.23 -1.76
C ASP A 86 6.97 -5.81 -2.54
N TRP A 87 8.16 -6.20 -2.06
CA TRP A 87 9.40 -5.93 -2.77
C TRP A 87 9.50 -6.67 -4.10
N ALA A 88 9.01 -7.92 -4.17
CA ALA A 88 8.93 -8.67 -5.42
C ALA A 88 7.98 -7.99 -6.42
N TYR A 89 6.82 -7.53 -5.96
CA TYR A 89 5.86 -6.79 -6.78
C TYR A 89 6.44 -5.46 -7.29
N LEU A 90 7.15 -4.72 -6.43
CA LEU A 90 7.84 -3.49 -6.82
C LEU A 90 8.98 -3.77 -7.79
N ALA A 91 9.70 -4.90 -7.66
CA ALA A 91 10.76 -5.28 -8.58
C ALA A 91 10.22 -5.58 -9.99
N GLU A 92 9.05 -6.22 -10.11
CA GLU A 92 8.34 -6.34 -11.39
C GLU A 92 7.90 -4.97 -11.92
N THR A 93 7.42 -4.09 -11.04
CA THR A 93 7.04 -2.72 -11.40
C THR A 93 8.23 -1.91 -11.91
N ALA A 94 9.43 -2.15 -11.37
CA ALA A 94 10.67 -1.54 -11.84
C ALA A 94 10.92 -1.84 -13.33
N MET A 95 10.60 -3.05 -13.79
CA MET A 95 10.73 -3.42 -15.21
C MET A 95 9.81 -2.61 -16.11
N ILE A 96 8.57 -2.40 -15.67
CA ILE A 96 7.59 -1.58 -16.39
C ILE A 96 8.04 -0.12 -16.41
N HIS A 97 8.49 0.40 -15.26
CA HIS A 97 9.08 1.73 -15.15
C HIS A 97 10.30 1.89 -16.10
N ALA A 98 11.20 0.91 -16.14
CA ALA A 98 12.37 0.94 -17.02
C ALA A 98 11.99 0.94 -18.51
N GLN A 99 10.99 0.16 -18.92
CA GLN A 99 10.52 0.14 -20.31
C GLN A 99 9.80 1.43 -20.69
N PHE A 100 8.98 1.97 -19.79
CA PHE A 100 8.33 3.26 -19.97
C PHE A 100 9.35 4.38 -20.23
N TRP A 101 10.40 4.48 -19.40
CA TRP A 101 11.46 5.47 -19.57
C TRP A 101 12.39 5.21 -20.76
N LYS A 102 12.40 3.99 -21.30
CA LYS A 102 13.06 3.67 -22.58
C LYS A 102 12.20 4.04 -23.81
N GLY A 103 10.96 4.50 -23.61
CA GLY A 103 10.09 5.04 -24.66
C GLY A 103 8.81 4.23 -24.92
N ASP A 104 8.55 3.14 -24.19
CA ASP A 104 7.28 2.42 -24.33
C ASP A 104 6.16 3.04 -23.49
N PHE A 105 5.58 4.12 -24.01
CA PHE A 105 4.52 4.87 -23.35
C PHE A 105 3.20 4.09 -23.20
N LYS A 106 3.03 2.94 -23.87
CA LYS A 106 1.83 2.11 -23.72
C LYS A 106 1.71 1.54 -22.31
N LEU A 107 2.84 1.41 -21.61
CA LEU A 107 2.91 0.90 -20.25
C LEU A 107 2.53 1.94 -19.18
N ALA A 108 2.26 3.19 -19.55
CA ALA A 108 1.96 4.28 -18.61
C ALA A 108 0.74 3.98 -17.73
N SER A 109 -0.32 3.40 -18.30
CA SER A 109 -1.55 3.08 -17.57
C SER A 109 -1.32 2.00 -16.52
N GLU A 110 -0.58 0.95 -16.88
CA GLU A 110 -0.21 -0.14 -15.98
C GLU A 110 0.70 0.38 -14.86
N LEU A 111 1.75 1.14 -15.21
CA LEU A 111 2.66 1.74 -14.22
C LEU A 111 1.88 2.56 -13.18
N ARG A 112 0.97 3.42 -13.63
CA ARG A 112 0.11 4.22 -12.75
C ARG A 112 -0.75 3.34 -11.83
N LEU A 113 -1.34 2.26 -12.33
CA LEU A 113 -2.17 1.36 -11.52
C LEU A 113 -1.36 0.62 -10.46
N ARG A 114 -0.10 0.26 -10.77
CA ARG A 114 0.79 -0.40 -9.81
C ARG A 114 1.25 0.56 -8.72
N GLU A 115 1.70 1.76 -9.10
CA GLU A 115 2.12 2.81 -8.16
C GLU A 115 0.97 3.29 -7.26
N ALA A 116 -0.26 3.31 -7.79
CA ALA A 116 -1.44 3.70 -7.02
C ALA A 116 -1.71 2.79 -5.81
N LYS A 117 -1.36 1.50 -5.89
CA LYS A 117 -1.54 0.54 -4.78
C LYS A 117 -0.72 0.90 -3.54
N TYR A 118 0.35 1.67 -3.73
CA TYR A 118 1.28 2.06 -2.67
C TYR A 118 1.20 3.56 -2.33
N GLY A 119 0.25 4.31 -2.92
CA GLY A 119 0.03 5.71 -2.57
C GLY A 119 1.11 6.67 -3.06
N PHE A 120 1.70 6.41 -4.22
CA PHE A 120 2.76 7.27 -4.77
C PHE A 120 2.26 8.71 -5.03
N THR A 121 1.01 8.86 -5.46
CA THR A 121 0.39 10.18 -5.68
C THR A 121 -0.48 10.65 -4.50
N PRO A 122 -0.69 11.97 -4.33
CA PRO A 122 -1.61 12.48 -3.31
C PRO A 122 -3.04 11.92 -3.43
N GLU A 123 -3.53 11.72 -4.65
CA GLU A 123 -4.85 11.12 -4.91
C GLU A 123 -4.90 9.69 -4.38
N ASP A 124 -3.87 8.90 -4.65
CA ASP A 124 -3.78 7.52 -4.20
C ASP A 124 -3.68 7.42 -2.68
N ARG A 125 -2.93 8.33 -2.04
CA ARG A 125 -2.87 8.42 -0.57
C ARG A 125 -4.24 8.71 0.03
N ALA A 126 -4.97 9.67 -0.54
CA ALA A 126 -6.33 9.99 -0.10
C ALA A 126 -7.27 8.78 -0.28
N ARG A 127 -7.14 8.07 -1.40
CA ARG A 127 -7.91 6.85 -1.70
C ARG A 127 -7.65 5.73 -0.70
N LEU A 128 -6.38 5.52 -0.35
CA LEU A 128 -5.95 4.54 0.64
C LEU A 128 -6.17 5.00 2.09
N ARG A 129 -6.68 6.23 2.29
CA ARG A 129 -6.88 6.87 3.59
C ARG A 129 -5.61 6.96 4.43
N MET A 130 -4.47 7.13 3.75
CA MET A 130 -3.18 7.31 4.39
C MET A 130 -2.99 8.77 4.77
N GLN A 131 -2.85 9.04 6.06
CA GLN A 131 -2.53 10.36 6.58
C GLN A 131 -1.04 10.42 6.88
N PHE A 132 -0.35 11.35 6.21
CA PHE A 132 1.05 11.62 6.47
C PHE A 132 1.07 12.76 7.48
N ALA A 133 1.30 12.43 8.75
CA ALA A 133 1.52 13.44 9.77
C ALA A 133 2.86 14.12 9.46
N LEU A 134 2.81 15.37 8.98
CA LEU A 134 3.97 16.24 9.02
C LEU A 134 4.21 16.51 10.51
N ALA A 135 5.32 16.03 11.05
CA ALA A 135 5.66 16.27 12.45
C ALA A 135 6.02 17.76 12.65
N THR A 136 5.02 18.63 12.63
CA THR A 136 5.05 19.84 13.44
C THR A 136 4.70 19.42 14.86
N THR A 137 5.63 19.69 15.78
CA THR A 137 5.64 19.28 17.20
C THR A 137 4.34 19.52 17.98
N ALA A 138 3.41 20.33 17.46
CA ALA A 138 2.11 20.62 18.08
C ALA A 138 1.09 19.47 17.97
N GLU A 139 1.13 18.65 16.91
CA GLU A 139 0.09 17.62 16.70
C GLU A 139 0.30 16.38 17.58
N VAL A 140 1.56 16.00 17.84
CA VAL A 140 1.90 14.87 18.73
C VAL A 140 1.48 15.17 20.18
N GLU A 141 1.70 16.41 20.66
CA GLU A 141 1.24 16.82 22.00
C GLU A 141 -0.30 16.83 22.10
N SER A 142 -0.99 17.18 21.02
CA SER A 142 -2.46 17.21 21.00
C SER A 142 -3.07 15.81 21.00
N ALA A 143 -2.48 14.86 20.27
CA ALA A 143 -2.89 13.46 20.25
C ALA A 143 -2.65 12.79 21.63
N GLU A 144 -1.49 13.03 22.26
CA GLU A 144 -1.22 12.55 23.62
C GLU A 144 -2.18 13.14 24.67
N ARG A 145 -2.59 14.40 24.53
CA ARG A 145 -3.58 15.02 25.43
C ARG A 145 -4.97 14.42 25.25
N VAL A 146 -5.34 14.07 24.02
CA VAL A 146 -6.63 13.41 23.74
C VAL A 146 -6.63 11.99 24.32
N ASP A 147 -5.55 11.22 24.17
CA ASP A 147 -5.45 9.88 24.77
C ASP A 147 -5.47 9.91 26.31
N ARG A 148 -4.85 10.92 26.93
CA ARG A 148 -5.01 11.18 28.37
C ARG A 148 -6.44 11.56 28.76
N ALA A 149 -7.18 12.22 27.87
CA ALA A 149 -8.57 12.62 28.11
C ALA A 149 -9.60 11.50 27.85
N THR A 150 -9.28 10.48 27.04
CA THR A 150 -10.17 9.34 26.70
C THR A 150 -10.07 8.14 27.63
N SER A 151 -9.23 8.17 28.68
CA SER A 151 -9.33 7.19 29.79
C SER A 151 -10.57 7.46 30.65
N SER A 152 -11.74 7.26 30.05
CA SER A 152 -13.06 7.25 30.67
C SER A 152 -13.19 6.14 31.73
N ARG A 153 -12.37 5.07 31.59
CA ARG A 153 -12.28 3.96 32.55
C ARG A 153 -11.73 4.39 33.91
N ASP A 154 -10.88 5.41 33.98
CA ASP A 154 -10.37 5.93 35.27
C ASP A 154 -11.39 6.85 35.96
N ARG A 155 -12.17 7.61 35.19
CA ARG A 155 -13.21 8.51 35.71
C ARG A 155 -14.38 7.76 36.36
N MET A 156 -14.73 6.59 35.85
CA MET A 156 -15.83 5.77 36.40
C MET A 156 -15.44 5.01 37.68
N ARG A 157 -14.14 4.80 37.92
CA ARG A 157 -13.65 4.04 39.07
C ARG A 157 -13.71 4.82 40.39
N GLY A 158 -13.89 6.15 40.33
CA GLY A 158 -14.04 7.03 41.49
C GLY A 158 -15.49 7.28 41.94
N ILE A 159 -16.49 6.83 41.19
CA ILE A 159 -17.92 7.13 41.46
C ILE A 159 -18.63 6.00 42.23
N THR A 160 -18.05 4.79 42.29
CA THR A 160 -18.64 3.65 43.01
C THR A 160 -17.90 3.33 44.31
N ARG A 161 -18.03 4.20 45.32
CA ARG A 161 -17.95 3.85 46.76
C ARG A 161 -18.27 5.06 47.66
N LYS A 162 -19.56 5.34 47.78
CA LYS A 162 -20.26 5.97 48.92
C LYS A 162 -21.72 5.57 48.69
N ASP A 163 -22.37 4.75 49.50
CA ASP A 163 -22.41 4.78 50.95
C ASP A 163 -22.49 3.37 51.57
N SER A 164 -21.94 3.29 52.78
CA SER A 164 -22.15 2.24 53.78
C SER A 164 -23.44 2.50 54.56
N ALA A 165 -24.11 1.41 54.97
CA ALA A 165 -24.79 1.18 56.26
C ALA A 165 -26.03 0.31 56.08
#